data_AF-A0A956PKV2-F1
#
_entry.id   AF-A0A956PKV2-F1
#
_cell.length_a   1.000
_cell.length_b   1.000
_cell.length_c   1.000
_cell.angle_alpha   90.00
_cell.angle_beta   90.00
_cell.angle_gamma   90.00
#
_symmetry.space_group_name_H-M   'P 1'
#
loop_
_entity.id
_entity.type
_entity.pdbx_description
1 polymer ?
#
loop_
_entity_poly.entity_id
_entity_poly.type
_entity_poly.pdbx_seq_one_letter_code
_entity_poly.pdbx_strand_id
1 'polypeptide(L)'
;MAQVAEAGNRVQTQRTSAPARNTATAAKPPQNPSNGSNAPRDTFTPSQSNGNNSGDELWSTAKAKFGGWDKDGDGFVTNKEVETALKRQNLSTNEKAALETFRGRQSQLEESHNDEWGDENNGTSLKDIDAFRTAGDGEAKRLQEQFRIEQGLALEPKSVKDRALANKDNPADLKDKIGTRDYYIERYKDFRRRNPGEKAPDYYLNYGLKYFDRFHANKDQLQPVSQGWVDRTGVALQQKMEGRNSGAGFAALERNEDQFKKFAYDSHPSAYLDSGLQHVPYGDRIKIGMTPDSSDLFTWSGVKQGVHTGGVVVAQDIRNGAVWAGNGIADGAKAVGQGISDGAGWVGRQLGF
;
A
#
# COMPACT_ATOMS: atom_id res chain seq x y z
N MET A 1 -32.33 39.59 52.00
CA MET A 1 -33.41 39.55 53.01
C MET A 1 -34.44 40.59 52.63
N ALA A 2 -35.56 40.16 52.02
CA ALA A 2 -36.75 40.98 51.81
C ALA A 2 -37.97 40.05 51.79
N GLN A 3 -39.05 40.53 52.39
CA GLN A 3 -40.13 39.80 53.02
C GLN A 3 -41.21 39.24 52.07
N VAL A 4 -41.90 38.25 52.61
CA VAL A 4 -43.09 37.53 52.14
C VAL A 4 -44.36 38.40 52.32
N ALA A 5 -45.34 38.29 51.41
CA ALA A 5 -46.77 38.23 51.73
C ALA A 5 -47.64 37.87 50.50
N GLU A 6 -48.44 36.82 50.66
CA GLU A 6 -49.53 36.33 49.82
C GLU A 6 -50.81 37.19 49.89
N ALA A 7 -51.61 37.15 48.81
CA ALA A 7 -53.06 36.93 48.76
C ALA A 7 -53.46 36.97 47.27
N GLY A 8 -54.18 36.05 46.63
CA GLY A 8 -55.21 35.13 47.10
C GLY A 8 -56.55 35.57 46.51
N ASN A 9 -56.99 34.97 45.39
CA ASN A 9 -58.41 34.67 45.21
C ASN A 9 -58.69 33.58 44.16
N ARG A 10 -59.69 32.76 44.49
CA ARG A 10 -60.01 31.44 43.95
C ARG A 10 -61.49 31.48 43.54
N VAL A 11 -61.86 31.10 42.31
CA VAL A 11 -63.21 30.52 42.04
C VAL A 11 -63.14 29.50 40.88
N GLN A 12 -63.50 28.27 41.24
CA GLN A 12 -63.90 27.08 40.45
C GLN A 12 -65.11 27.39 39.53
N THR A 13 -65.49 26.74 38.43
CA THR A 13 -65.46 25.35 37.95
C THR A 13 -66.28 25.36 36.66
N GLN A 14 -66.01 24.50 35.68
CA GLN A 14 -66.97 23.48 35.23
C GLN A 14 -66.38 22.55 34.16
N ARG A 15 -66.64 21.26 34.39
CA ARG A 15 -66.32 20.11 33.54
C ARG A 15 -67.26 20.04 32.36
N THR A 16 -66.77 19.63 31.19
CA THR A 16 -67.52 18.74 30.28
C THR A 16 -66.57 17.75 29.60
N SER A 17 -67.13 16.61 29.26
CA SER A 17 -66.52 15.29 29.15
C SER A 17 -66.12 14.95 27.72
N ALA A 18 -65.09 14.11 27.57
CA ALA A 18 -64.81 13.34 26.35
C ALA A 18 -65.92 12.28 26.10
N PRO A 19 -66.06 11.70 24.89
CA PRO A 19 -65.10 10.69 24.42
C PRO A 19 -64.82 10.71 22.89
N ALA A 20 -63.59 10.38 22.49
CA ALA A 20 -63.28 9.99 21.11
C ALA A 20 -62.83 8.52 21.08
N ARG A 21 -63.50 7.77 20.21
CA ARG A 21 -63.34 6.35 19.89
C ARG A 21 -62.60 6.23 18.55
N ASN A 22 -62.07 5.04 18.29
CA ASN A 22 -61.62 4.49 17.00
C ASN A 22 -60.16 4.79 16.58
N THR A 23 -59.37 3.87 16.03
CA THR A 23 -59.51 2.43 15.73
C THR A 23 -58.12 1.92 15.41
N ALA A 24 -57.76 0.75 15.94
CA ALA A 24 -56.59 0.00 15.54
C ALA A 24 -56.74 -0.52 14.10
N THR A 25 -55.69 -0.42 13.31
CA THR A 25 -55.50 -1.23 12.09
C THR A 25 -54.16 -1.95 12.19
N ALA A 26 -54.24 -3.27 12.15
CA ALA A 26 -53.11 -4.18 12.08
C ALA A 26 -52.59 -4.27 10.64
N ALA A 27 -51.27 -4.21 10.47
CA ALA A 27 -50.60 -4.64 9.24
C ALA A 27 -49.43 -5.57 9.60
N LYS A 28 -49.47 -6.79 9.02
CA LYS A 28 -48.40 -7.79 9.04
C LYS A 28 -47.22 -7.37 8.14
N PRO A 29 -46.02 -7.97 8.29
CA PRO A 29 -44.75 -7.41 7.84
C PRO A 29 -44.33 -7.87 6.43
N PRO A 30 -43.44 -7.14 5.76
CA PRO A 30 -42.49 -7.69 4.80
C PRO A 30 -41.06 -7.54 5.35
N GLN A 31 -40.32 -8.63 5.53
CA GLN A 31 -39.43 -9.23 4.53
C GLN A 31 -38.21 -8.38 4.17
N ASN A 32 -37.08 -9.00 4.48
CA ASN A 32 -35.69 -8.67 4.22
C ASN A 32 -35.41 -8.36 2.72
N PRO A 33 -34.72 -7.27 2.37
CA PRO A 33 -33.97 -7.18 1.11
C PRO A 33 -32.49 -7.44 1.42
N SER A 34 -31.99 -8.67 1.28
CA SER A 34 -31.37 -9.17 0.04
C SER A 34 -30.54 -8.13 -0.73
N ASN A 35 -29.21 -8.24 -0.55
CA ASN A 35 -28.21 -8.32 -1.62
C ASN A 35 -28.52 -7.55 -2.91
N GLY A 36 -27.87 -6.40 -3.07
CA GLY A 36 -27.97 -5.57 -4.27
C GLY A 36 -26.75 -4.68 -4.48
N SER A 37 -25.55 -5.23 -4.38
CA SER A 37 -24.32 -4.55 -4.80
C SER A 37 -23.96 -5.00 -6.23
N ASN A 38 -24.72 -4.53 -7.23
CA ASN A 38 -24.24 -4.50 -8.61
C ASN A 38 -23.29 -3.29 -8.73
N ALA A 39 -22.07 -3.45 -8.21
CA ALA A 39 -20.96 -2.64 -8.70
C ALA A 39 -20.61 -3.15 -10.11
N PRO A 40 -20.43 -2.28 -11.11
CA PRO A 40 -19.95 -2.71 -12.41
C PRO A 40 -18.59 -3.40 -12.21
N ARG A 41 -18.51 -4.68 -12.59
CA ARG A 41 -17.22 -5.29 -12.91
C ARG A 41 -16.72 -4.57 -14.15
N ASP A 42 -15.91 -3.54 -13.94
CA ASP A 42 -15.01 -3.05 -14.97
C ASP A 42 -13.98 -4.16 -15.23
N THR A 43 -14.34 -5.06 -16.13
CA THR A 43 -13.36 -5.88 -16.83
C THR A 43 -12.55 -4.96 -17.71
N PHE A 44 -11.53 -4.34 -17.14
CA PHE A 44 -10.41 -3.84 -17.92
C PHE A 44 -9.78 -5.07 -18.59
N THR A 45 -10.23 -5.34 -19.80
CA THR A 45 -9.54 -6.23 -20.71
C THR A 45 -8.28 -5.47 -21.09
N PRO A 46 -7.07 -5.89 -20.69
CA PRO A 46 -5.87 -5.26 -21.18
C PRO A 46 -5.96 -5.31 -22.69
N SER A 47 -5.91 -4.14 -23.33
CA SER A 47 -5.76 -4.06 -24.78
C SER A 47 -4.66 -5.04 -25.17
N GLN A 48 -5.06 -6.12 -25.84
CA GLN A 48 -4.15 -7.08 -26.46
C GLN A 48 -3.43 -6.32 -27.57
N SER A 49 -2.37 -5.62 -27.20
CA SER A 49 -1.32 -5.28 -28.14
C SER A 49 -0.66 -6.59 -28.55
N ASN A 50 -0.65 -6.83 -29.85
CA ASN A 50 -0.04 -7.99 -30.49
C ASN A 50 1.32 -8.32 -29.87
N GLY A 51 1.51 -9.61 -29.57
CA GLY A 51 2.69 -10.14 -28.93
C GLY A 51 3.98 -9.81 -29.68
N ASN A 52 4.88 -9.14 -28.97
CA ASN A 52 6.34 -9.30 -29.05
C ASN A 52 6.95 -8.60 -27.82
N ASN A 53 7.50 -9.37 -26.88
CA ASN A 53 8.48 -8.99 -25.85
C ASN A 53 8.29 -7.66 -25.06
N SER A 54 7.07 -7.23 -24.75
CA SER A 54 6.84 -6.03 -23.91
C SER A 54 7.30 -6.17 -22.45
N GLY A 55 7.71 -7.38 -22.03
CA GLY A 55 8.27 -7.66 -20.70
C GLY A 55 9.75 -7.34 -20.57
N ASP A 56 10.45 -7.07 -21.68
CA ASP A 56 11.91 -6.87 -21.71
C ASP A 56 12.34 -5.43 -22.04
N GLU A 57 11.39 -4.50 -22.24
CA GLU A 57 11.73 -3.14 -22.67
C GLU A 57 12.56 -2.36 -21.66
N LEU A 58 12.29 -2.51 -20.35
CA LEU A 58 13.09 -1.86 -19.30
C LEU A 58 14.54 -2.36 -19.38
N TRP A 59 14.69 -3.68 -19.36
CA TRP A 59 15.98 -4.36 -19.29
C TRP A 59 16.81 -4.16 -20.56
N SER A 60 16.19 -4.25 -21.73
CA SER A 60 16.87 -3.98 -23.00
C SER A 60 17.27 -2.52 -23.15
N THR A 61 16.42 -1.58 -22.69
CA THR A 61 16.78 -0.15 -22.65
C THR A 61 17.96 0.07 -21.72
N ALA A 62 17.92 -0.48 -20.51
CA ALA A 62 18.99 -0.39 -19.54
C ALA A 62 20.31 -0.90 -20.12
N LYS A 63 20.31 -2.13 -20.67
CA LYS A 63 21.51 -2.74 -21.27
C LYS A 63 22.07 -1.94 -22.44
N ALA A 64 21.21 -1.43 -23.31
CA ALA A 64 21.62 -0.65 -24.47
C ALA A 64 22.14 0.75 -24.12
N LYS A 65 21.71 1.31 -22.99
CA LYS A 65 22.03 2.69 -22.57
C LYS A 65 23.00 2.77 -21.40
N PHE A 66 23.34 1.65 -20.77
CA PHE A 66 24.16 1.55 -19.56
C PHE A 66 25.45 2.36 -19.66
N GLY A 67 26.27 2.14 -20.69
CA GLY A 67 27.54 2.88 -20.86
C GLY A 67 27.37 4.38 -21.18
N GLY A 68 26.14 4.85 -21.42
CA GLY A 68 25.82 6.27 -21.49
C GLY A 68 25.28 6.85 -20.19
N TRP A 69 25.03 6.01 -19.18
CA TRP A 69 24.62 6.37 -17.83
C TRP A 69 25.81 6.32 -16.87
N ASP A 70 26.60 5.25 -16.95
CA ASP A 70 27.93 5.09 -16.34
C ASP A 70 28.88 6.13 -16.93
N LYS A 71 29.19 7.16 -16.16
CA LYS A 71 29.87 8.36 -16.64
C LYS A 71 31.38 8.26 -16.51
N ASP A 72 31.87 7.60 -15.46
CA ASP A 72 33.30 7.41 -15.25
C ASP A 72 33.83 6.10 -15.87
N GLY A 73 32.93 5.23 -16.34
CA GLY A 73 33.25 4.04 -17.12
C GLY A 73 33.80 2.90 -16.25
N ASP A 74 33.44 2.87 -14.97
CA ASP A 74 33.91 1.88 -14.02
C ASP A 74 33.12 0.55 -14.09
N GLY A 75 32.04 0.52 -14.87
CA GLY A 75 31.17 -0.63 -15.04
C GLY A 75 29.95 -0.65 -14.11
N PHE A 76 29.77 0.40 -13.31
CA PHE A 76 28.67 0.55 -12.37
C PHE A 76 27.88 1.82 -12.66
N VAL A 77 26.60 1.83 -12.25
CA VAL A 77 25.75 3.02 -12.32
C VAL A 77 25.25 3.34 -10.92
N THR A 78 25.69 4.47 -10.40
CA THR A 78 25.27 5.00 -9.10
C THR A 78 23.96 5.78 -9.19
N ASN A 79 23.25 5.96 -8.07
CA ASN A 79 22.11 6.87 -7.99
C ASN A 79 22.45 8.29 -8.46
N LYS A 80 23.67 8.76 -8.20
CA LYS A 80 24.15 10.08 -8.62
C LYS A 80 24.26 10.18 -10.15
N GLU A 81 24.67 9.11 -10.80
CA GLU A 81 24.76 9.04 -12.26
C GLU A 81 23.39 8.95 -12.90
N VAL A 82 22.46 8.19 -12.33
CA VAL A 82 21.04 8.21 -12.76
C VAL A 82 20.49 9.64 -12.72
N GLU A 83 20.68 10.36 -11.61
CA GLU A 83 20.25 11.76 -11.47
C GLU A 83 20.96 12.70 -12.44
N THR A 84 22.22 12.43 -12.77
CA THR A 84 22.99 13.20 -13.76
C THR A 84 22.47 12.92 -15.18
N ALA A 85 22.20 11.66 -15.50
CA ALA A 85 21.68 11.21 -16.78
C ALA A 85 20.28 11.78 -17.04
N LEU A 86 19.43 11.88 -16.01
CA LEU A 86 18.08 12.48 -16.08
C LEU A 86 18.07 13.96 -16.47
N LYS A 87 19.18 14.69 -16.25
CA LYS A 87 19.30 16.12 -16.59
C LYS A 87 19.61 16.37 -18.08
N ARG A 88 19.87 15.32 -18.86
CA ARG A 88 20.17 15.44 -20.30
C ARG A 88 18.90 15.80 -21.07
N GLN A 89 19.00 16.72 -22.03
CA GLN A 89 17.82 17.24 -22.75
C GLN A 89 17.26 16.29 -23.82
N ASN A 90 18.08 15.36 -24.33
CA ASN A 90 17.73 14.53 -25.50
C ASN A 90 17.49 13.06 -25.15
N LEU A 91 16.93 12.77 -23.97
CA LEU A 91 16.56 11.42 -23.60
C LEU A 91 15.38 10.94 -24.45
N SER A 92 15.49 9.74 -25.01
CA SER A 92 14.32 9.07 -25.58
C SER A 92 13.28 8.77 -24.48
N THR A 93 12.02 8.57 -24.86
CA THR A 93 10.93 8.20 -23.93
C THR A 93 11.30 7.01 -23.06
N ASN A 94 11.82 5.93 -23.67
CA ASN A 94 12.19 4.71 -22.95
C ASN A 94 13.41 4.94 -22.06
N GLU A 95 14.41 5.68 -22.53
CA GLU A 95 15.59 5.97 -21.72
C GLU A 95 15.23 6.80 -20.47
N LYS A 96 14.36 7.81 -20.62
CA LYS A 96 13.86 8.58 -19.48
C LYS A 96 13.05 7.71 -18.52
N ALA A 97 12.16 6.87 -19.05
CA ALA A 97 11.33 5.98 -18.23
C ALA A 97 12.18 4.96 -17.46
N ALA A 98 13.22 4.40 -18.08
CA ALA A 98 14.15 3.48 -17.42
C ALA A 98 14.95 4.18 -16.31
N LEU A 99 15.50 5.37 -16.58
CA LEU A 99 16.21 6.15 -15.57
C LEU A 99 15.31 6.53 -14.38
N GLU A 100 14.08 6.99 -14.61
CA GLU A 100 13.13 7.29 -13.52
C GLU A 100 12.71 6.03 -12.76
N THR A 101 12.69 4.86 -13.42
CA THR A 101 12.40 3.58 -12.78
C THR A 101 13.54 3.14 -11.86
N PHE A 102 14.81 3.34 -12.27
CA PHE A 102 15.99 3.01 -11.46
C PHE A 102 16.38 4.07 -10.42
N ARG A 103 15.80 5.26 -10.51
CA ARG A 103 16.08 6.37 -9.62
C ARG A 103 15.92 6.01 -8.14
N GLY A 104 17.01 6.08 -7.38
CA GLY A 104 17.00 5.81 -5.94
C GLY A 104 16.83 4.34 -5.59
N ARG A 105 17.07 3.41 -6.52
CA ARG A 105 16.92 1.96 -6.33
C ARG A 105 18.23 1.19 -6.36
N GLN A 106 19.37 1.87 -6.38
CA GLN A 106 20.70 1.24 -6.42
C GLN A 106 20.80 0.05 -5.43
N SER A 107 20.49 0.27 -4.15
CA SER A 107 20.56 -0.78 -3.12
C SER A 107 19.63 -1.99 -3.40
N GLN A 108 18.45 -1.76 -3.97
CA GLN A 108 17.54 -2.86 -4.31
C GLN A 108 18.09 -3.71 -5.47
N LEU A 109 18.76 -3.07 -6.42
CA LEU A 109 19.33 -3.74 -7.58
C LEU A 109 20.60 -4.53 -7.17
N GLU A 110 21.45 -3.94 -6.34
CA GLU A 110 22.66 -4.56 -5.75
C GLU A 110 22.30 -5.80 -4.90
N GLU A 111 21.30 -5.72 -4.02
CA GLU A 111 20.91 -6.83 -3.14
C GLU A 111 20.53 -8.14 -3.86
N SER A 112 20.21 -8.09 -5.16
CA SER A 112 19.81 -9.28 -5.94
C SER A 112 20.96 -10.15 -6.43
N HIS A 113 22.19 -9.65 -6.40
CA HIS A 113 23.36 -10.41 -6.81
C HIS A 113 24.62 -9.88 -6.15
N ASN A 114 25.05 -10.59 -5.11
CA ASN A 114 26.28 -10.26 -4.42
C ASN A 114 27.46 -10.96 -5.13
N ASP A 115 28.00 -10.37 -6.20
CA ASP A 115 29.27 -10.80 -6.81
C ASP A 115 30.50 -10.02 -6.35
N GLU A 116 30.34 -9.09 -5.40
CA GLU A 116 31.44 -8.37 -4.77
C GLU A 116 31.68 -8.85 -3.34
N TRP A 117 32.89 -9.32 -3.04
CA TRP A 117 33.24 -9.74 -1.68
C TRP A 117 33.37 -8.53 -0.74
N GLY A 118 32.27 -8.04 -0.14
CA GLY A 118 32.26 -6.95 0.83
C GLY A 118 30.90 -6.22 0.94
N ASP A 119 30.84 -5.15 1.76
CA ASP A 119 29.69 -4.24 1.78
C ASP A 119 29.67 -3.44 0.46
N GLU A 120 28.74 -3.78 -0.43
CA GLU A 120 28.63 -3.22 -1.78
C GLU A 120 28.27 -1.72 -1.72
N ASN A 121 29.07 -0.89 -2.39
CA ASN A 121 28.85 0.55 -2.48
C ASN A 121 29.29 1.17 -3.82
N ASN A 122 29.60 0.35 -4.81
CA ASN A 122 30.15 0.80 -6.09
C ASN A 122 29.07 1.19 -7.11
N GLY A 123 27.79 0.82 -6.91
CA GLY A 123 26.72 1.08 -7.87
C GLY A 123 26.13 -0.19 -8.44
N THR A 124 25.13 -0.02 -9.30
CA THR A 124 24.47 -1.15 -9.98
C THR A 124 25.20 -1.50 -11.28
N SER A 125 25.67 -2.74 -11.39
CA SER A 125 26.28 -3.30 -12.60
C SER A 125 25.23 -3.90 -13.56
N LEU A 126 25.65 -4.22 -14.80
CA LEU A 126 24.80 -4.97 -15.73
C LEU A 126 24.47 -6.38 -15.22
N LYS A 127 25.35 -6.99 -14.43
CA LYS A 127 25.11 -8.32 -13.86
C LYS A 127 24.01 -8.25 -12.82
N ASP A 128 24.00 -7.22 -11.98
CA ASP A 128 22.97 -7.00 -10.96
C ASP A 128 21.61 -6.82 -11.61
N ILE A 129 21.55 -6.05 -12.70
CA ILE A 129 20.33 -5.88 -13.49
C ILE A 129 19.85 -7.22 -14.07
N ASP A 130 20.76 -8.03 -14.63
CA ASP A 130 20.42 -9.34 -15.20
C ASP A 130 20.00 -10.35 -14.12
N ALA A 131 20.62 -10.31 -12.95
CA ALA A 131 20.29 -11.17 -11.81
C ALA A 131 18.97 -10.76 -11.14
N PHE A 132 18.76 -9.47 -10.90
CA PHE A 132 17.50 -8.89 -10.42
C PHE A 132 16.35 -9.31 -11.32
N ARG A 133 16.53 -9.19 -12.65
CA ARG A 133 15.53 -9.61 -13.63
C ARG A 133 15.16 -11.09 -13.51
N THR A 134 16.12 -11.94 -13.15
CA THR A 134 15.97 -13.40 -13.12
C THR A 134 15.65 -13.98 -11.73
N ALA A 135 15.67 -13.16 -10.68
CA ALA A 135 15.43 -13.57 -9.28
C ALA A 135 14.07 -14.25 -9.05
N GLY A 136 13.06 -13.98 -9.88
CA GLY A 136 11.77 -14.69 -9.86
C GLY A 136 10.84 -14.36 -8.68
N ASP A 137 11.21 -13.42 -7.82
CA ASP A 137 10.46 -12.95 -6.64
C ASP A 137 9.29 -12.00 -6.97
N GLY A 138 9.17 -11.61 -8.24
CA GLY A 138 8.15 -10.69 -8.75
C GLY A 138 8.52 -9.21 -8.66
N GLU A 139 9.64 -8.83 -8.03
CA GLU A 139 10.12 -7.45 -7.99
C GLU A 139 10.51 -6.96 -9.40
N ALA A 140 11.12 -7.83 -10.21
CA ALA A 140 11.39 -7.53 -11.63
C ALA A 140 10.11 -7.15 -12.41
N LYS A 141 8.99 -7.82 -12.13
CA LYS A 141 7.70 -7.49 -12.76
C LYS A 141 7.17 -6.14 -12.29
N ARG A 142 7.40 -5.76 -11.03
CA ARG A 142 7.01 -4.45 -10.48
C ARG A 142 7.82 -3.32 -11.10
N LEU A 143 9.13 -3.47 -11.26
CA LEU A 143 9.96 -2.50 -11.96
C LEU A 143 9.54 -2.36 -13.43
N GLN A 144 9.26 -3.47 -14.11
CA GLN A 144 8.74 -3.43 -15.49
C GLN A 144 7.39 -2.70 -15.57
N GLU A 145 6.55 -2.80 -14.54
CA GLU A 145 5.30 -2.04 -14.47
C GLU A 145 5.53 -0.55 -14.23
N GLN A 146 6.40 -0.18 -13.29
CA GLN A 146 6.76 1.23 -13.08
C GLN A 146 7.34 1.84 -14.35
N PHE A 147 8.17 1.11 -15.08
CA PHE A 147 8.69 1.52 -16.37
C PHE A 147 7.56 1.87 -17.35
N ARG A 148 6.51 1.04 -17.44
CA ARG A 148 5.35 1.32 -18.29
C ARG A 148 4.56 2.55 -17.81
N ILE A 149 4.45 2.74 -16.49
CA ILE A 149 3.83 3.94 -15.91
C ILE A 149 4.62 5.20 -16.30
N GLU A 150 5.95 5.19 -16.13
CA GLU A 150 6.82 6.32 -16.49
C GLU A 150 6.86 6.56 -18.01
N GLN A 151 6.85 5.52 -18.83
CA GLN A 151 6.73 5.61 -20.28
C GLN A 151 5.40 6.28 -20.66
N GLY A 152 4.29 5.87 -20.03
CA GLY A 152 2.99 6.50 -20.20
C GLY A 152 2.99 7.98 -19.82
N LEU A 153 3.53 8.33 -18.65
CA LEU A 153 3.68 9.73 -18.19
C LEU A 153 4.53 10.56 -19.16
N ALA A 154 5.60 10.01 -19.70
CA ALA A 154 6.45 10.68 -20.69
C ALA A 154 5.68 10.98 -21.98
N LEU A 155 4.78 10.10 -22.42
CA LEU A 155 3.95 10.25 -23.61
C LEU A 155 2.70 11.11 -23.42
N GLU A 156 2.35 11.50 -22.18
CA GLU A 156 1.14 12.28 -21.93
C GLU A 156 1.12 13.62 -22.70
N PRO A 157 -0.05 14.03 -23.22
CA PRO A 157 -0.20 15.30 -23.91
C PRO A 157 0.24 16.48 -23.05
N LYS A 158 0.84 17.49 -23.68
CA LYS A 158 1.31 18.70 -22.99
C LYS A 158 0.23 19.38 -22.15
N SER A 159 -1.01 19.40 -22.64
CA SER A 159 -2.15 20.00 -21.92
C SER A 159 -2.47 19.33 -20.58
N VAL A 160 -2.21 18.01 -20.45
CA VAL A 160 -2.39 17.28 -19.19
C VAL A 160 -1.30 17.68 -18.20
N LYS A 161 -0.04 17.73 -18.66
CA LYS A 161 1.12 18.14 -17.86
C LYS A 161 0.99 19.60 -17.38
N ASP A 162 0.62 20.50 -18.29
CA ASP A 162 0.42 21.92 -17.98
C ASP A 162 -0.68 22.12 -16.93
N ARG A 163 -1.79 21.36 -17.03
CA ARG A 163 -2.88 21.41 -16.03
C ARG A 163 -2.42 20.91 -14.67
N ALA A 164 -1.66 19.82 -14.61
CA ALA A 164 -1.15 19.29 -13.36
C ALA A 164 -0.15 20.27 -12.70
N LEU A 165 0.74 20.87 -13.48
CA LEU A 165 1.71 21.86 -12.99
C LEU A 165 1.00 23.11 -12.44
N ALA A 166 -0.08 23.57 -13.11
CA ALA A 166 -0.91 24.67 -12.62
C ALA A 166 -1.62 24.35 -11.29
N ASN A 167 -1.75 23.06 -10.94
CA ASN A 167 -2.40 22.57 -9.73
C ASN A 167 -1.42 21.78 -8.83
N LYS A 168 -0.13 22.14 -8.83
CA LYS A 168 0.92 21.36 -8.15
C LYS A 168 0.66 21.09 -6.65
N ASP A 169 -0.08 21.97 -5.98
CA ASP A 169 -0.40 21.89 -4.55
C ASP A 169 -1.81 21.36 -4.28
N ASN A 170 -2.51 20.89 -5.32
CA ASN A 170 -3.83 20.29 -5.23
C ASN A 170 -3.79 18.87 -5.79
N PRO A 171 -3.45 17.87 -4.95
CA PRO A 171 -3.50 16.47 -5.34
C PRO A 171 -4.89 16.08 -5.86
N ALA A 172 -4.96 15.22 -6.88
CA ALA A 172 -6.22 14.76 -7.44
C ALA A 172 -7.13 14.11 -6.36
N ASP A 173 -8.45 14.23 -6.49
CA ASP A 173 -9.41 13.44 -5.70
C ASP A 173 -9.53 12.05 -6.34
N LEU A 174 -9.20 11.01 -5.58
CA LEU A 174 -9.16 9.62 -6.03
C LEU A 174 -10.12 8.72 -5.22
N LYS A 175 -11.16 9.31 -4.62
CA LYS A 175 -12.16 8.55 -3.83
C LYS A 175 -12.87 7.47 -4.65
N ASP A 176 -13.04 7.67 -5.95
CA ASP A 176 -13.61 6.69 -6.87
C ASP A 176 -12.70 5.47 -7.12
N LYS A 177 -11.42 5.58 -6.78
CA LYS A 177 -10.42 4.49 -6.88
C LYS A 177 -10.22 3.73 -5.57
N ILE A 178 -10.85 4.16 -4.47
CA ILE A 178 -10.71 3.48 -3.18
C ILE A 178 -11.16 2.01 -3.27
N GLY A 179 -10.40 1.13 -2.62
CA GLY A 179 -10.56 -0.32 -2.67
C GLY A 179 -9.92 -0.98 -3.89
N THR A 180 -9.24 -0.22 -4.74
CA THR A 180 -8.66 -0.75 -5.98
C THR A 180 -7.15 -0.63 -5.99
N ARG A 181 -6.54 -1.44 -6.86
CA ARG A 181 -5.13 -1.37 -7.22
C ARG A 181 -4.74 -0.02 -7.81
N ASP A 182 -5.62 0.52 -8.67
CA ASP A 182 -5.39 1.76 -9.42
C ASP A 182 -5.21 2.97 -8.51
N TYR A 183 -5.74 2.94 -7.29
CA TYR A 183 -5.55 4.01 -6.31
C TYR A 183 -4.07 4.41 -6.14
N TYR A 184 -3.19 3.44 -5.89
CA TYR A 184 -1.77 3.70 -5.66
C TYR A 184 -1.06 4.15 -6.94
N ILE A 185 -1.47 3.60 -8.09
CA ILE A 185 -0.93 3.94 -9.40
C ILE A 185 -1.29 5.38 -9.76
N GLU A 186 -2.55 5.78 -9.58
CA GLU A 186 -3.00 7.12 -9.89
C GLU A 186 -2.48 8.15 -8.89
N ARG A 187 -2.29 7.79 -7.61
CA ARG A 187 -1.57 8.65 -6.66
C ARG A 187 -0.12 8.91 -7.09
N TYR A 188 0.59 7.86 -7.51
CA TYR A 188 1.94 7.98 -8.05
C TYR A 188 1.97 8.89 -9.28
N LYS A 189 1.10 8.64 -10.27
CA LYS A 189 1.03 9.45 -11.50
C LYS A 189 0.66 10.90 -11.20
N ASP A 190 -0.32 11.14 -10.33
CA ASP A 190 -0.71 12.49 -9.89
C ASP A 190 0.49 13.26 -9.32
N PHE A 191 1.23 12.65 -8.39
CA PHE A 191 2.46 13.26 -7.85
C PHE A 191 3.46 13.58 -8.96
N ARG A 192 3.76 12.63 -9.85
CA ARG A 192 4.75 12.78 -10.92
C ARG A 192 4.38 13.86 -11.94
N ARG A 193 3.09 14.01 -12.25
CA ARG A 193 2.59 15.08 -13.12
C ARG A 193 2.74 16.46 -12.47
N ARG A 194 2.44 16.56 -11.17
CA ARG A 194 2.53 17.83 -10.40
C ARG A 194 3.97 18.24 -10.09
N ASN A 195 4.88 17.28 -9.97
CA ASN A 195 6.27 17.49 -9.55
C ASN A 195 7.24 16.87 -10.57
N PRO A 196 7.32 17.43 -11.79
CA PRO A 196 8.16 16.88 -12.85
C PRO A 196 9.64 16.90 -12.43
N GLY A 197 10.29 15.73 -12.44
CA GLY A 197 11.70 15.59 -12.07
C GLY A 197 11.93 15.36 -10.57
N GLU A 198 10.89 15.29 -9.74
CA GLU A 198 11.00 14.86 -8.33
C GLU A 198 10.69 13.37 -8.18
N LYS A 199 11.38 12.70 -7.27
CA LYS A 199 11.09 11.29 -6.93
C LYS A 199 9.74 11.24 -6.21
N ALA A 200 8.84 10.38 -6.67
CA ALA A 200 7.57 10.13 -5.98
C ALA A 200 7.79 9.34 -4.68
N PRO A 201 6.87 9.45 -3.70
CA PRO A 201 6.94 8.63 -2.51
C PRO A 201 7.10 7.15 -2.81
N ASP A 202 8.13 6.51 -2.24
CA ASP A 202 8.36 5.07 -2.47
C ASP A 202 7.17 4.25 -2.00
N TYR A 203 6.46 4.74 -0.98
CA TYR A 203 5.27 4.12 -0.44
C TYR A 203 4.22 3.76 -1.49
N TYR A 204 4.01 4.56 -2.55
CA TYR A 204 2.91 4.28 -3.48
C TYR A 204 3.09 2.95 -4.23
N LEU A 205 4.19 2.78 -4.95
CA LEU A 205 4.41 1.59 -5.77
C LEU A 205 5.14 0.47 -5.00
N ASN A 206 6.12 0.83 -4.16
CA ASN A 206 6.99 -0.16 -3.50
C ASN A 206 6.44 -0.70 -2.20
N TYR A 207 5.37 -0.11 -1.65
CA TYR A 207 4.76 -0.60 -0.43
C TYR A 207 3.26 -0.80 -0.58
N GLY A 208 2.51 0.28 -0.82
CA GLY A 208 1.07 0.29 -0.97
C GLY A 208 0.59 -0.66 -2.06
N LEU A 209 1.00 -0.43 -3.30
CA LEU A 209 0.66 -1.30 -4.43
C LEU A 209 1.21 -2.73 -4.25
N LYS A 210 2.50 -2.84 -3.90
CA LYS A 210 3.17 -4.14 -3.65
C LYS A 210 2.37 -5.02 -2.70
N TYR A 211 1.97 -4.50 -1.54
CA TYR A 211 1.24 -5.29 -0.55
C TYR A 211 -0.24 -5.40 -0.85
N PHE A 212 -0.85 -4.42 -1.50
CA PHE A 212 -2.20 -4.60 -2.04
C PHE A 212 -2.24 -5.82 -2.96
N ASP A 213 -1.32 -5.92 -3.93
CA ASP A 213 -1.28 -7.05 -4.86
C ASP A 213 -0.96 -8.38 -4.15
N ARG A 214 0.00 -8.41 -3.21
CA ARG A 214 0.35 -9.64 -2.49
C ARG A 214 -0.78 -10.16 -1.60
N PHE A 215 -1.46 -9.28 -0.85
CA PHE A 215 -2.60 -9.68 -0.03
C PHE A 215 -3.75 -10.21 -0.88
N HIS A 216 -4.03 -9.59 -2.03
CA HIS A 216 -5.08 -10.06 -2.93
C HIS A 216 -4.70 -11.35 -3.66
N ALA A 217 -3.43 -11.55 -4.03
CA ALA A 217 -2.95 -12.80 -4.62
C ALA A 217 -3.03 -13.99 -3.65
N ASN A 218 -2.83 -13.76 -2.36
CA ASN A 218 -2.93 -14.79 -1.32
C ASN A 218 -4.36 -14.98 -0.77
N LYS A 219 -5.31 -14.14 -1.19
CA LYS A 219 -6.67 -14.08 -0.64
C LYS A 219 -7.38 -15.43 -0.70
N ASP A 220 -7.29 -16.15 -1.82
CA ASP A 220 -7.98 -17.43 -2.01
C ASP A 220 -7.48 -18.55 -1.09
N GLN A 221 -6.32 -18.37 -0.44
CA GLN A 221 -5.76 -19.30 0.54
C GLN A 221 -6.28 -19.06 1.97
N LEU A 222 -7.10 -18.03 2.16
CA LEU A 222 -7.66 -17.63 3.44
C LEU A 222 -9.12 -18.08 3.56
N GLN A 223 -9.61 -18.22 4.78
CA GLN A 223 -11.02 -18.45 5.06
C GLN A 223 -11.87 -17.23 4.66
N PRO A 224 -13.17 -17.41 4.34
CA PRO A 224 -14.02 -16.32 3.83
C PRO A 224 -14.06 -15.06 4.71
N VAL A 225 -14.02 -15.21 6.04
CA VAL A 225 -13.97 -14.07 6.97
C VAL A 225 -12.69 -13.24 6.79
N SER A 226 -11.56 -13.91 6.57
CA SER A 226 -10.24 -13.32 6.37
C SER A 226 -10.09 -12.71 4.98
N GLN A 227 -10.72 -13.33 3.97
CA GLN A 227 -10.84 -12.73 2.63
C GLN A 227 -11.55 -11.38 2.69
N GLY A 228 -12.67 -11.31 3.41
CA GLY A 228 -13.37 -10.05 3.64
C GLY A 228 -12.55 -9.04 4.46
N TRP A 229 -11.68 -9.52 5.35
CA TRP A 229 -10.74 -8.64 6.07
C TRP A 229 -9.72 -8.00 5.12
N VAL A 230 -9.17 -8.74 4.16
CA VAL A 230 -8.26 -8.20 3.13
C VAL A 230 -8.92 -7.06 2.36
N ASP A 231 -10.14 -7.27 1.87
CA ASP A 231 -10.89 -6.25 1.11
C ASP A 231 -11.14 -4.99 1.93
N ARG A 232 -11.67 -5.16 3.16
CA ARG A 232 -11.97 -4.03 4.05
C ARG A 232 -10.71 -3.27 4.45
N THR A 233 -9.60 -3.98 4.65
CA THR A 233 -8.31 -3.36 5.00
C THR A 233 -7.77 -2.52 3.87
N GLY A 234 -7.82 -3.02 2.62
CA GLY A 234 -7.43 -2.25 1.44
C GLY A 234 -8.22 -0.94 1.33
N VAL A 235 -9.55 -1.02 1.49
CA VAL A 235 -10.43 0.16 1.51
C VAL A 235 -10.06 1.11 2.66
N ALA A 236 -9.93 0.61 3.88
CA ALA A 236 -9.69 1.43 5.08
C ALA A 236 -8.33 2.16 5.03
N LEU A 237 -7.27 1.51 4.53
CA LEU A 237 -5.96 2.14 4.34
C LEU A 237 -6.03 3.32 3.36
N GLN A 238 -6.67 3.10 2.21
CA GLN A 238 -6.81 4.15 1.19
C GLN A 238 -7.74 5.28 1.65
N GLN A 239 -8.83 4.96 2.36
CA GLN A 239 -9.69 5.96 2.98
C GLN A 239 -8.96 6.81 4.02
N LYS A 240 -8.05 6.24 4.82
CA LYS A 240 -7.27 7.01 5.80
C LYS A 240 -6.24 7.91 5.14
N MET A 241 -5.66 7.47 4.02
CA MET A 241 -4.79 8.30 3.18
C MET A 241 -5.56 9.50 2.63
N GLU A 242 -6.76 9.27 2.06
CA GLU A 242 -7.64 10.33 1.54
C GLU A 242 -8.26 11.22 2.62
N GLY A 243 -8.65 10.65 3.76
CA GLY A 243 -9.30 11.39 4.85
C GLY A 243 -8.36 12.37 5.54
N ARG A 244 -7.05 12.17 5.39
CA ARG A 244 -6.01 13.10 5.85
C ARG A 244 -5.40 13.92 4.70
N ASN A 245 -5.93 13.80 3.48
CA ASN A 245 -5.55 14.63 2.35
C ASN A 245 -6.19 16.01 2.50
N SER A 246 -5.40 17.02 2.87
CA SER A 246 -5.85 18.41 2.96
C SER A 246 -5.06 19.31 1.99
N GLY A 247 -5.31 19.15 0.68
CA GLY A 247 -4.82 20.06 -0.36
C GLY A 247 -3.31 20.31 -0.28
N ALA A 248 -2.92 21.59 -0.14
CA ALA A 248 -1.51 21.99 -0.08
C ALA A 248 -0.70 21.31 1.04
N GLY A 249 -1.35 20.97 2.17
CA GLY A 249 -0.69 20.25 3.27
C GLY A 249 -0.29 18.82 2.89
N PHE A 250 -1.15 18.13 2.14
CA PHE A 250 -0.83 16.79 1.63
C PHE A 250 0.22 16.85 0.53
N ALA A 251 0.11 17.82 -0.39
CA ALA A 251 1.13 18.01 -1.42
C ALA A 251 2.53 18.30 -0.84
N ALA A 252 2.61 19.06 0.25
CA ALA A 252 3.86 19.28 0.97
C ALA A 252 4.37 17.99 1.64
N LEU A 253 3.46 17.21 2.24
CA LEU A 253 3.80 15.93 2.87
C LEU A 253 4.39 14.93 1.86
N GLU A 254 3.81 14.80 0.67
CA GLU A 254 4.31 13.89 -0.38
C GLU A 254 5.73 14.21 -0.85
N ARG A 255 6.21 15.45 -0.69
CA ARG A 255 7.59 15.82 -1.06
C ARG A 255 8.61 15.49 0.01
N ASN A 256 8.17 14.96 1.15
CA ASN A 256 9.01 14.52 2.25
C ASN A 256 8.82 13.03 2.49
N GLU A 257 9.70 12.21 1.91
CA GLU A 257 9.64 10.74 1.95
C GLU A 257 9.45 10.21 3.38
N ASP A 258 10.27 10.67 4.33
CA ASP A 258 10.24 10.19 5.72
C ASP A 258 8.92 10.53 6.41
N GLN A 259 8.44 11.77 6.25
CA GLN A 259 7.16 12.19 6.84
C GLN A 259 5.98 11.49 6.17
N PHE A 260 6.00 11.33 4.85
CA PHE A 260 4.95 10.64 4.10
C PHE A 260 4.87 9.17 4.51
N LYS A 261 6.02 8.49 4.61
CA LYS A 261 6.13 7.10 5.03
C LYS A 261 5.62 6.91 6.47
N LYS A 262 6.01 7.79 7.39
CA LYS A 262 5.49 7.81 8.76
C LYS A 262 3.97 7.95 8.77
N PHE A 263 3.45 8.96 8.07
CA PHE A 263 2.04 9.23 7.95
C PHE A 263 1.24 8.03 7.41
N ALA A 264 1.76 7.38 6.38
CA ALA A 264 1.16 6.21 5.77
C ALA A 264 1.13 5.03 6.76
N TYR A 265 2.24 4.74 7.43
CA TYR A 265 2.32 3.67 8.42
C TYR A 265 1.45 3.90 9.65
N ASP A 266 1.28 5.14 10.09
CA ASP A 266 0.40 5.50 11.21
C ASP A 266 -1.08 5.17 10.93
N SER A 267 -1.47 4.97 9.66
CA SER A 267 -2.83 4.55 9.31
C SER A 267 -3.09 3.05 9.56
N HIS A 268 -2.05 2.20 9.53
CA HIS A 268 -2.19 0.74 9.46
C HIS A 268 -2.84 0.12 10.70
N PRO A 269 -2.42 0.45 11.95
CA PRO A 269 -2.98 -0.19 13.14
C PRO A 269 -4.49 -0.01 13.23
N SER A 270 -4.96 1.24 13.04
CA SER A 270 -6.39 1.53 13.04
C SER A 270 -7.11 0.87 11.86
N ALA A 271 -6.52 0.84 10.65
CA ALA A 271 -7.15 0.19 9.50
C ALA A 271 -7.34 -1.32 9.73
N TYR A 272 -6.36 -1.99 10.34
CA TYR A 272 -6.44 -3.42 10.66
C TYR A 272 -7.54 -3.73 11.68
N LEU A 273 -7.63 -2.92 12.74
CA LEU A 273 -8.65 -3.06 13.77
C LEU A 273 -10.06 -2.74 13.23
N ASP A 274 -10.20 -1.61 12.53
CA ASP A 274 -11.47 -1.17 11.92
C ASP A 274 -11.98 -2.19 10.89
N SER A 275 -11.07 -2.93 10.24
CA SER A 275 -11.40 -3.98 9.27
C SER A 275 -11.75 -5.32 9.91
N GLY A 276 -11.59 -5.45 11.22
CA GLY A 276 -11.99 -6.61 12.00
C GLY A 276 -10.91 -7.67 12.20
N LEU A 277 -9.63 -7.29 12.33
CA LEU A 277 -8.52 -8.24 12.52
C LEU A 277 -8.75 -9.19 13.72
N GLN A 278 -9.44 -8.72 14.76
CA GLN A 278 -9.80 -9.52 15.94
C GLN A 278 -10.68 -10.74 15.60
N HIS A 279 -11.44 -10.67 14.50
CA HIS A 279 -12.34 -11.73 14.05
C HIS A 279 -11.68 -12.68 13.05
N VAL A 280 -10.45 -12.40 12.63
CA VAL A 280 -9.69 -13.28 11.73
C VAL A 280 -9.22 -14.51 12.52
N PRO A 281 -9.49 -15.73 12.02
CA PRO A 281 -9.00 -16.98 12.61
C PRO A 281 -7.48 -16.95 12.79
N TYR A 282 -6.99 -17.54 13.87
CA TYR A 282 -5.57 -17.48 14.23
C TYR A 282 -4.63 -17.98 13.12
N GLY A 283 -4.97 -19.09 12.45
CA GLY A 283 -4.18 -19.63 11.35
C GLY A 283 -4.07 -18.69 10.14
N ASP A 284 -5.14 -17.97 9.82
CA ASP A 284 -5.13 -16.98 8.74
C ASP A 284 -4.44 -15.69 9.14
N ARG A 285 -4.50 -15.30 10.42
CA ARG A 285 -3.67 -14.21 10.92
C ARG A 285 -2.21 -14.50 10.58
N ILE A 286 -1.68 -15.69 10.88
CA ILE A 286 -0.25 -16.02 10.64
C ILE A 286 0.11 -15.81 9.17
N LYS A 287 -0.70 -16.33 8.24
CA LYS A 287 -0.52 -16.14 6.80
C LYS A 287 -0.50 -14.66 6.40
N ILE A 288 -1.42 -13.86 6.95
CA ILE A 288 -1.48 -12.41 6.74
C ILE A 288 -0.20 -11.73 7.26
N GLY A 289 0.26 -12.09 8.46
CA GLY A 289 1.49 -11.54 9.07
C GLY A 289 2.77 -11.91 8.33
N MET A 290 2.78 -13.02 7.59
CA MET A 290 3.90 -13.47 6.77
C MET A 290 3.85 -12.97 5.31
N THR A 291 2.82 -12.22 4.93
CA THR A 291 2.70 -11.68 3.55
C THR A 291 3.70 -10.53 3.28
N PRO A 292 3.99 -9.63 4.24
CA PRO A 292 5.05 -8.65 4.10
C PRO A 292 6.46 -9.22 4.10
N ASP A 293 7.38 -8.59 3.36
CA ASP A 293 8.80 -8.91 3.45
C ASP A 293 9.35 -8.54 4.83
N SER A 294 10.27 -9.34 5.34
CA SER A 294 10.88 -9.13 6.66
C SER A 294 11.59 -7.78 6.76
N SER A 295 12.30 -7.34 5.72
CA SER A 295 12.96 -6.02 5.64
C SER A 295 11.96 -4.85 5.78
N ASP A 296 10.78 -4.98 5.19
CA ASP A 296 9.70 -4.00 5.30
C ASP A 296 9.04 -3.99 6.69
N LEU A 297 9.03 -5.14 7.40
CA LEU A 297 8.60 -5.22 8.81
C LEU A 297 9.62 -4.58 9.77
N PHE A 298 10.93 -4.65 9.47
CA PHE A 298 11.96 -3.98 10.28
C PHE A 298 11.87 -2.46 10.17
N THR A 299 11.55 -1.95 8.98
CA THR A 299 11.25 -0.52 8.77
C THR A 299 10.13 -0.04 9.71
N TRP A 300 9.08 -0.84 9.91
CA TRP A 300 7.99 -0.52 10.84
C TRP A 300 8.46 -0.38 12.30
N SER A 301 9.48 -1.13 12.69
CA SER A 301 10.10 -1.04 14.02
C SER A 301 10.91 0.25 14.18
N GLY A 302 11.68 0.64 13.15
CA GLY A 302 12.40 1.92 13.13
C GLY A 302 11.46 3.13 13.18
N VAL A 303 10.32 3.07 12.47
CA VAL A 303 9.31 4.15 12.50
C VAL A 303 8.66 4.30 13.88
N LYS A 304 8.39 3.20 14.60
CA LYS A 304 7.86 3.27 15.98
C LYS A 304 8.85 3.88 16.97
N GLN A 305 10.14 3.60 16.83
CA GLN A 305 11.17 4.19 17.70
C GLN A 305 11.20 5.73 17.56
N GLY A 306 10.85 6.29 16.39
CA GLY A 306 10.69 7.72 16.16
C GLY A 306 9.35 8.35 16.61
N VAL A 307 8.43 7.61 17.24
CA VAL A 307 7.11 8.11 17.72
C VAL A 307 7.08 8.26 19.26
N HIS A 308 8.23 8.25 19.93
CA HIS A 308 8.30 8.18 21.40
C HIS A 308 7.91 9.48 22.17
N THR A 309 7.02 10.31 21.63
CA THR A 309 6.47 11.51 22.29
C THR A 309 4.97 11.74 22.02
N GLY A 310 4.13 10.70 22.12
CA GLY A 310 2.69 10.88 22.34
C GLY A 310 1.78 9.75 21.87
N GLY A 311 1.27 8.91 22.79
CA GLY A 311 0.17 7.98 22.52
C GLY A 311 0.26 6.64 23.27
N VAL A 312 -0.04 6.63 24.57
CA VAL A 312 0.13 5.47 25.48
C VAL A 312 -0.86 4.31 25.23
N VAL A 313 -1.92 4.47 24.44
CA VAL A 313 -2.90 3.39 24.20
C VAL A 313 -2.56 2.51 22.99
N VAL A 314 -1.88 3.07 21.99
CA VAL A 314 -1.55 2.36 20.74
C VAL A 314 -0.41 1.36 20.93
N ALA A 315 0.51 1.62 21.87
CA ALA A 315 1.69 0.78 22.09
C ALA A 315 1.39 -0.61 22.70
N GLN A 316 0.22 -0.82 23.32
CA GLN A 316 -0.12 -2.11 23.94
C GLN A 316 -0.59 -3.12 22.88
N ASP A 317 -1.54 -2.73 22.02
CA ASP A 317 -2.05 -3.58 20.94
C ASP A 317 -1.06 -3.72 19.79
N ILE A 318 -0.24 -2.70 19.55
CA ILE A 318 0.88 -2.78 18.60
C ILE A 318 2.04 -3.63 19.14
N ARG A 319 2.32 -3.60 20.46
CA ARG A 319 3.25 -4.59 21.04
C ARG A 319 2.68 -5.98 20.84
N ASN A 320 1.40 -6.20 21.10
CA ASN A 320 0.80 -7.52 20.89
C ASN A 320 0.75 -7.93 19.41
N GLY A 321 0.55 -7.01 18.46
CA GLY A 321 0.57 -7.29 17.01
C GLY A 321 1.97 -7.51 16.43
N ALA A 322 2.98 -6.75 16.88
CA ALA A 322 4.38 -6.91 16.47
C ALA A 322 5.03 -8.13 17.16
N VAL A 323 4.71 -8.36 18.43
CA VAL A 323 5.04 -9.61 19.15
C VAL A 323 4.31 -10.78 18.50
N TRP A 324 3.09 -10.61 17.99
CA TRP A 324 2.36 -11.67 17.28
C TRP A 324 2.96 -11.99 15.90
N ALA A 325 3.40 -11.01 15.12
CA ALA A 325 4.13 -11.25 13.86
C ALA A 325 5.52 -11.88 14.12
N GLY A 326 6.25 -11.37 15.11
CA GLY A 326 7.57 -11.91 15.50
C GLY A 326 7.50 -13.32 16.11
N ASN A 327 6.55 -13.56 17.02
CA ASN A 327 6.33 -14.90 17.60
C ASN A 327 5.70 -15.85 16.58
N GLY A 328 4.83 -15.39 15.68
CA GLY A 328 4.29 -16.23 14.61
C GLY A 328 5.35 -16.72 13.62
N ILE A 329 6.35 -15.89 13.31
CA ILE A 329 7.53 -16.29 12.53
C ILE A 329 8.42 -17.25 13.32
N ALA A 330 8.66 -17.00 14.61
CA ALA A 330 9.45 -17.87 15.47
C ALA A 330 8.77 -19.24 15.73
N ASP A 331 7.46 -19.25 15.93
CA ASP A 331 6.64 -20.44 16.17
C ASP A 331 6.39 -21.19 14.85
N GLY A 332 6.24 -20.49 13.72
CA GLY A 332 6.20 -21.09 12.39
C GLY A 332 7.53 -21.75 12.01
N ALA A 333 8.67 -21.09 12.29
CA ALA A 333 10.00 -21.68 12.11
C ALA A 333 10.23 -22.88 13.04
N LYS A 334 9.72 -22.83 14.29
CA LYS A 334 9.73 -24.00 15.20
C LYS A 334 8.83 -25.13 14.72
N ALA A 335 7.64 -24.85 14.20
CA ALA A 335 6.70 -25.86 13.71
C ALA A 335 7.22 -26.55 12.43
N VAL A 336 7.88 -25.82 11.54
CA VAL A 336 8.56 -26.39 10.36
C VAL A 336 9.81 -27.18 10.80
N GLY A 337 10.59 -26.67 11.75
CA GLY A 337 11.73 -27.40 12.32
C GLY A 337 11.33 -28.68 13.04
N GLN A 338 10.23 -28.66 13.80
CA GLN A 338 9.66 -29.82 14.48
C GLN A 338 9.02 -30.80 13.50
N GLY A 339 8.34 -30.33 12.45
CA GLY A 339 7.81 -31.18 11.39
C GLY A 339 8.89 -31.91 10.59
N ILE A 340 10.06 -31.28 10.38
CA ILE A 340 11.23 -31.91 9.74
C ILE A 340 11.91 -32.91 10.70
N SER A 341 12.02 -32.60 12.00
CA SER A 341 12.58 -33.55 12.98
C SER A 341 11.68 -34.75 13.22
N ASP A 342 10.36 -34.56 13.22
CA ASP A 342 9.38 -35.62 13.41
C ASP A 342 9.23 -36.47 12.13
N GLY A 343 9.39 -35.87 10.95
CA GLY A 343 9.50 -36.57 9.67
C GLY A 343 10.76 -37.42 9.56
N ALA A 344 11.91 -36.92 10.02
CA ALA A 344 13.16 -37.70 10.10
C ALA A 344 13.05 -38.87 11.10
N GLY A 345 12.35 -38.66 12.23
CA GLY A 345 12.07 -39.71 13.22
C GLY A 345 11.03 -40.75 12.78
N TRP A 346 10.21 -40.46 11.77
CA TRP A 346 9.27 -41.41 11.18
C TRP A 346 9.97 -42.31 10.15
N VAL A 347 10.83 -41.75 9.29
CA VAL A 347 11.61 -42.53 8.29
C VAL A 347 12.66 -43.44 8.95
N GLY A 348 13.28 -43.02 10.05
CA GLY A 348 14.22 -43.87 10.80
C GLY A 348 13.57 -45.12 11.41
N ARG A 349 12.32 -45.01 11.90
CA ARG A 349 11.58 -46.14 12.49
C ARG A 349 11.01 -47.12 11.48
N GLN A 350 10.91 -46.74 10.21
CA GLN A 350 10.41 -47.61 9.14
C GLN A 350 11.53 -48.33 8.37
N LEU A 351 12.80 -47.94 8.58
CA LEU A 351 13.98 -48.51 7.91
C LEU A 351 14.96 -49.25 8.84
N GLY A 352 14.66 -49.37 10.14
CA GLY A 352 15.39 -50.27 11.04
C GLY A 352 16.85 -49.92 11.28
N PHE A 353 17.12 -48.65 11.61
CA PHE A 353 18.35 -48.24 12.29
C PHE A 353 18.03 -47.71 13.69
#